data_AF-A0A2H3CIT0-F1
#
_entry.id   AF-A0A2H3CIT0-F1
#
_cell.length_a   1.000
_cell.length_b   1.000
_cell.length_c   1.000
_cell.angle_alpha   90.00
_cell.angle_beta   90.00
_cell.angle_gamma   90.00
#
_symmetry.space_group_name_H-M   'P 1'
#
loop_
_entity.id
_entity.type
_entity.pdbx_description
1 polymer ?
#
loop_
_entity_poly.entity_id
_entity_poly.type
_entity_poly.pdbx_seq_one_letter_code
_entity_poly.pdbx_strand_id
1 'polypeptide(L)'
;MIILLEKYGCKPQISDQYEPIYQLAKNLSSNEHLNSCSGFRIQLGSSSTPFPTEDLIGPPPCYNTNGDAIYIGSAIFRKSIHPCKIEPHLAVPCSVPFNNRSIAHTGCYDLLPFNSDIMEFVLMSQRHFPAGRKLVKGGYDQDGTLLYHGVATLNGIRIPGSISHRWPGCNIIWDNTLHLVCSDYEILCV
;
A
#
# COMPACT_ATOMS: atom_id res chain seq x y z
N MET A 1 -36.29 -31.77 -26.27
CA MET A 1 -36.19 -30.34 -26.69
C MET A 1 -35.53 -29.59 -25.55
N ILE A 2 -34.20 -29.69 -25.47
CA ILE A 2 -33.17 -28.67 -25.80
C ILE A 2 -32.79 -27.84 -24.56
N ILE A 3 -31.50 -27.97 -24.24
CA ILE A 3 -30.69 -27.26 -23.25
C ILE A 3 -30.60 -25.77 -23.62
N LEU A 4 -30.65 -24.86 -22.64
CA LEU A 4 -29.92 -23.58 -22.73
C LEU A 4 -29.47 -23.13 -21.33
N LEU A 5 -28.32 -23.63 -20.91
CA LEU A 5 -27.41 -22.95 -19.98
C LEU A 5 -26.45 -22.16 -20.85
N GLU A 6 -26.52 -20.83 -20.83
CA GLU A 6 -25.39 -19.92 -21.08
C GLU A 6 -25.88 -18.46 -21.08
N LYS A 7 -25.55 -17.73 -20.01
CA LYS A 7 -25.10 -16.34 -20.02
C LYS A 7 -25.08 -15.86 -18.58
N TYR A 8 -23.87 -15.82 -18.03
CA TYR A 8 -23.30 -14.73 -17.20
C TYR A 8 -21.97 -15.27 -16.65
N GLY A 9 -21.13 -15.78 -17.56
CA GLY A 9 -19.72 -16.02 -17.28
C GLY A 9 -19.00 -14.68 -17.30
N CYS A 10 -19.06 -13.94 -16.20
CA CYS A 10 -18.10 -12.87 -15.96
C CYS A 10 -16.76 -13.55 -15.64
N LYS A 11 -16.00 -13.88 -16.69
CA LYS A 11 -14.58 -14.17 -16.53
C LYS A 11 -13.94 -12.89 -15.97
N PRO A 12 -13.14 -12.95 -14.90
CA PRO A 12 -12.33 -11.81 -14.51
C PRO A 12 -11.40 -11.49 -15.69
N GLN A 13 -11.60 -10.33 -16.32
CA GLN A 13 -10.63 -9.79 -17.25
C GLN A 13 -9.41 -9.40 -16.42
N ILE A 14 -8.43 -10.31 -16.37
CA ILE A 14 -7.05 -9.96 -16.06
C ILE A 14 -6.64 -9.01 -17.17
N SER A 15 -6.68 -7.71 -16.86
CA SER A 15 -6.17 -6.65 -17.71
C SER A 15 -4.68 -6.92 -17.95
N ASP A 16 -4.22 -6.87 -19.21
CA ASP A 16 -2.82 -7.00 -19.69
C ASP A 16 -1.81 -6.01 -19.02
N GLN A 17 -2.20 -5.31 -17.96
CA GLN A 17 -1.44 -4.28 -17.25
C GLN A 17 -1.04 -4.67 -15.82
N TYR A 18 -1.60 -5.75 -15.25
CA TYR A 18 -1.20 -6.26 -13.94
C TYR A 18 -0.23 -7.42 -14.11
N GLU A 19 1.06 -7.14 -13.99
CA GLU A 19 2.13 -8.13 -14.00
C GLU A 19 2.97 -7.97 -12.71
N PRO A 20 2.63 -8.71 -11.64
CA PRO A 20 3.44 -8.71 -10.42
C PRO A 20 4.79 -9.36 -10.71
N ILE A 21 5.86 -8.84 -10.10
CA ILE A 21 7.18 -9.46 -10.23
C ILE A 21 7.20 -10.74 -9.38
N TYR A 22 7.12 -11.89 -10.03
CA TYR A 22 7.44 -13.17 -9.42
C TYR A 22 8.97 -13.34 -9.39
N GLN A 23 9.55 -13.17 -8.20
CA GLN A 23 10.93 -13.52 -7.83
C GLN A 23 12.02 -13.33 -8.90
N LEU A 24 12.31 -12.07 -9.26
CA LEU A 24 13.58 -11.71 -9.90
C LEU A 24 14.38 -10.64 -9.12
N ALA A 25 13.91 -10.21 -7.95
CA ALA A 25 14.64 -9.23 -7.13
C ALA A 25 15.62 -9.92 -6.18
N LYS A 26 16.72 -10.49 -6.70
CA LYS A 26 17.85 -10.91 -5.87
C LYS A 26 19.16 -10.17 -6.10
N ASN A 27 19.22 -9.17 -6.97
CA ASN A 27 20.46 -8.44 -7.23
C ASN A 27 20.25 -6.97 -7.61
N LEU A 28 19.72 -6.15 -6.69
CA LEU A 28 19.90 -4.69 -6.77
C LEU A 28 20.35 -4.14 -5.41
N SER A 29 21.68 -4.09 -5.26
CA SER A 29 22.47 -3.10 -4.51
C SER A 29 22.05 -2.74 -3.08
N SER A 30 22.67 -3.44 -2.13
CA SER A 30 22.67 -3.19 -0.68
C SER A 30 23.53 -1.98 -0.26
N ASN A 31 23.31 -0.77 -0.80
CA ASN A 31 24.17 0.37 -0.40
C ASN A 31 23.59 1.81 -0.45
N GLU A 32 22.26 2.02 -0.37
CA GLU A 32 21.68 3.38 -0.19
C GLU A 32 20.82 3.53 1.08
N HIS A 33 21.25 2.93 2.19
CA HIS A 33 20.34 2.65 3.30
C HIS A 33 20.08 3.79 4.31
N LEU A 34 20.61 5.01 4.15
CA LEU A 34 20.44 6.08 5.15
C LEU A 34 20.03 7.46 4.63
N ASN A 35 19.86 7.67 3.31
CA ASN A 35 19.50 8.99 2.76
C ASN A 35 18.26 9.01 1.85
N SER A 36 17.61 7.87 1.60
CA SER A 36 16.39 7.86 0.78
C SER A 36 15.17 8.32 1.59
N CYS A 37 14.34 9.22 1.04
CA CYS A 37 13.02 9.57 1.59
C CYS A 37 12.06 8.37 1.69
N SER A 38 12.50 7.18 1.26
CA SER A 38 11.79 5.91 1.41
C SER A 38 12.00 5.24 2.77
N GLY A 39 13.06 5.57 3.53
CA GLY A 39 13.36 4.92 4.83
C GLY A 39 13.77 3.44 4.71
N PHE A 40 14.04 2.81 5.87
CA PHE A 40 14.36 1.36 5.94
C PHE A 40 13.11 0.51 5.65
N ARG A 41 13.30 -0.60 4.92
CA ARG A 41 12.20 -1.46 4.44
C ARG A 41 12.55 -2.94 4.59
N ILE A 42 11.53 -3.76 4.80
CA ILE A 42 11.65 -5.23 4.87
C ILE A 42 10.89 -5.85 3.72
N GLN A 43 11.61 -6.51 2.83
CA GLN A 43 11.00 -7.17 1.67
C GLN A 43 10.26 -8.44 2.09
N LEU A 44 9.03 -8.58 1.58
CA LEU A 44 8.10 -9.69 1.76
C LEU A 44 7.57 -10.16 0.40
N GLY A 45 6.88 -11.31 0.35
CA GLY A 45 6.28 -11.85 -0.88
C GLY A 45 6.93 -13.13 -1.44
N SER A 46 7.85 -13.74 -0.69
CA SER A 46 8.21 -15.16 -0.88
C SER A 46 7.23 -16.02 -0.06
N SER A 47 6.56 -17.00 -0.68
CA SER A 47 5.57 -17.88 -0.03
C SER A 47 6.09 -18.68 1.18
N SER A 48 7.39 -18.63 1.46
CA SER A 48 8.06 -19.35 2.55
C SER A 48 8.62 -18.45 3.66
N THR A 49 8.51 -17.12 3.57
CA THR A 49 9.01 -16.23 4.64
C THR A 49 7.88 -15.92 5.62
N PRO A 50 8.00 -16.30 6.91
CA PRO A 50 7.02 -15.91 7.91
C PRO A 50 6.97 -14.38 8.03
N PHE A 51 5.82 -13.86 8.44
CA PHE A 51 5.70 -12.43 8.73
C PHE A 51 6.65 -12.06 9.89
N PRO A 52 7.40 -10.95 9.81
CA PRO A 52 8.36 -10.57 10.86
C PRO A 52 7.68 -10.32 12.21
N THR A 53 8.45 -10.47 13.30
CA THR A 53 7.98 -10.18 14.66
C THR A 53 7.95 -8.68 14.94
N GLU A 54 7.11 -8.26 15.89
CA GLU A 54 6.94 -6.84 16.29
C GLU A 54 8.25 -6.18 16.73
N ASP A 55 9.18 -6.92 17.34
CA ASP A 55 10.51 -6.40 17.72
C ASP A 55 11.29 -5.83 16.53
N LEU A 56 11.03 -6.32 15.31
CA LEU A 56 11.70 -5.87 14.10
C LEU A 56 10.91 -4.79 13.34
N ILE A 57 9.57 -4.85 13.37
CA ILE A 57 8.70 -4.00 12.55
C ILE A 57 8.02 -2.87 13.31
N GLY A 58 8.14 -2.87 14.64
CA GLY A 58 7.42 -1.97 15.53
C GLY A 58 5.93 -2.34 15.65
N PRO A 59 5.18 -1.59 16.46
CA PRO A 59 3.74 -1.77 16.58
C PRO A 59 3.02 -1.40 15.27
N PRO A 60 1.88 -2.03 14.96
CA PRO A 60 1.11 -1.67 13.79
C PRO A 60 0.53 -0.24 13.93
N PRO A 61 0.59 0.58 12.87
CA PRO A 61 0.05 1.94 12.91
C PRO A 61 -1.49 1.99 12.88
N CYS A 62 -2.14 0.89 12.49
CA CYS A 62 -3.58 0.81 12.26
C CYS A 62 -4.11 -0.58 12.66
N TYR A 63 -5.41 -0.66 12.94
CA TYR A 63 -6.12 -1.91 13.23
C TYR A 63 -7.45 -1.94 12.47
N ASN A 64 -7.90 -3.12 12.05
CA ASN A 64 -9.21 -3.29 11.40
C ASN A 64 -10.36 -3.33 12.44
N THR A 65 -11.61 -3.55 11.99
CA THR A 65 -12.79 -3.68 12.89
C THR A 65 -12.67 -4.78 13.93
N ASN A 66 -11.91 -5.84 13.63
CA ASN A 66 -11.77 -7.01 14.49
C ASN A 66 -10.60 -6.83 15.48
N GLY A 67 -9.84 -5.75 15.38
CA GLY A 67 -8.62 -5.52 16.15
C GLY A 67 -7.39 -6.19 15.55
N ASP A 68 -7.44 -6.71 14.32
CA ASP A 68 -6.27 -7.27 13.66
C ASP A 68 -5.34 -6.15 13.16
N ALA A 69 -4.05 -6.39 13.26
CA ALA A 69 -3.00 -5.45 12.86
C ALA A 69 -3.03 -5.14 11.36
N ILE A 70 -2.90 -3.86 11.03
CA ILE A 70 -2.72 -3.36 9.66
C ILE A 70 -1.40 -2.58 9.58
N TYR A 71 -0.52 -3.03 8.68
CA TYR A 71 0.77 -2.41 8.40
C TYR A 71 0.76 -1.66 7.07
N ILE A 72 1.79 -0.85 6.88
CA ILE A 72 1.99 -0.02 5.69
C ILE A 72 3.16 -0.60 4.90
N GLY A 73 3.04 -0.61 3.58
CA GLY A 73 4.16 -1.00 2.73
C GLY A 73 4.04 -0.48 1.32
N SER A 74 4.87 -1.04 0.44
CA SER A 74 5.00 -0.66 -0.96
C SER A 74 5.03 -1.92 -1.82
N ALA A 75 4.00 -2.12 -2.63
CA ALA A 75 3.92 -3.23 -3.57
C ALA A 75 4.72 -2.95 -4.85
N ILE A 76 5.47 -3.94 -5.31
CA ILE A 76 6.41 -3.82 -6.42
C ILE A 76 5.76 -4.39 -7.68
N PHE A 77 5.53 -3.53 -8.66
CA PHE A 77 5.09 -3.88 -10.01
C PHE A 77 6.26 -3.72 -10.97
N ARG A 78 6.12 -4.28 -12.18
CA ARG A 78 7.18 -4.20 -13.21
C ARG A 78 7.69 -2.79 -13.51
N LYS A 79 6.81 -1.78 -13.48
CA LYS A 79 7.11 -0.40 -13.90
C LYS A 79 6.77 0.65 -12.84
N SER A 80 6.28 0.24 -11.68
CA SER A 80 5.79 1.16 -10.65
C SER A 80 5.88 0.52 -9.27
N ILE A 81 5.85 1.35 -8.23
CA ILE A 81 5.83 0.94 -6.83
C ILE A 81 4.70 1.70 -6.17
N HIS A 82 3.75 1.01 -5.55
CA HIS A 82 2.54 1.64 -5.02
C HIS A 82 2.44 1.41 -3.51
N PRO A 83 2.11 2.45 -2.72
CA PRO A 83 1.72 2.27 -1.33
C PRO A 83 0.61 1.23 -1.19
N CYS A 84 0.76 0.33 -0.23
CA CYS A 84 -0.15 -0.78 0.01
C CYS A 84 -0.51 -0.90 1.49
N LYS A 85 -1.65 -1.55 1.72
CA LYS A 85 -2.13 -2.00 3.03
C LYS A 85 -1.73 -3.46 3.20
N ILE A 86 -1.11 -3.79 4.34
CA ILE A 86 -0.65 -5.15 4.66
C ILE A 86 -1.42 -5.67 5.88
N GLU A 87 -2.14 -6.77 5.71
CA GLU A 87 -2.93 -7.44 6.74
C GLU A 87 -2.43 -8.88 6.92
N PRO A 88 -1.49 -9.13 7.84
CA PRO A 88 -0.78 -10.41 7.94
C PRO A 88 -1.67 -11.62 8.23
N HIS A 89 -2.86 -11.39 8.79
CA HIS A 89 -3.84 -12.41 9.12
C HIS A 89 -4.59 -12.95 7.88
N LEU A 90 -4.50 -12.28 6.72
CA LEU A 90 -5.15 -12.69 5.48
C LEU A 90 -4.29 -13.65 4.67
N ALA A 91 -4.95 -14.51 3.87
CA ALA A 91 -4.25 -15.42 2.94
C ALA A 91 -3.44 -14.67 1.87
N VAL A 92 -3.90 -13.49 1.43
CA VAL A 92 -3.14 -12.55 0.60
C VAL A 92 -3.00 -11.24 1.38
N PRO A 93 -1.87 -11.04 2.09
CA PRO A 93 -1.74 -9.92 3.03
C PRO A 93 -1.71 -8.55 2.38
N CYS A 94 -1.17 -8.43 1.17
CA CYS A 94 -0.91 -7.15 0.52
C CYS A 94 -2.07 -6.74 -0.38
N SER A 95 -2.64 -5.56 -0.13
CA SER A 95 -3.70 -4.96 -0.96
C SER A 95 -3.31 -3.56 -1.44
N VAL A 96 -3.53 -3.28 -2.73
CA VAL A 96 -2.95 -2.12 -3.42
C VAL A 96 -4.00 -1.36 -4.22
N PRO A 97 -4.19 -0.05 -3.98
CA PRO A 97 -4.88 0.85 -4.89
C PRO A 97 -4.11 0.98 -6.21
N PHE A 98 -4.63 0.44 -7.31
CA PHE A 98 -3.94 0.47 -8.60
C PHE A 98 -4.93 0.61 -9.77
N ASN A 99 -4.68 1.56 -10.68
CA ASN A 99 -5.53 1.86 -11.84
C ASN A 99 -7.03 1.90 -11.51
N ASN A 100 -7.40 2.65 -10.47
CA ASN A 100 -8.77 2.79 -9.97
C ASN A 100 -9.44 1.47 -9.53
N ARG A 101 -8.66 0.48 -9.12
CA ARG A 101 -9.14 -0.81 -8.61
C ARG A 101 -8.43 -1.20 -7.32
N SER A 102 -9.04 -2.12 -6.60
CA SER A 102 -8.40 -2.87 -5.52
C SER A 102 -7.69 -4.09 -6.11
N ILE A 103 -6.43 -4.29 -5.76
CA ILE A 103 -5.65 -5.46 -6.16
C ILE A 103 -5.16 -6.19 -4.91
N ALA A 104 -5.49 -7.48 -4.80
CA ALA A 104 -4.83 -8.40 -3.88
C ALA A 104 -3.47 -8.80 -4.50
N HIS A 105 -2.39 -8.22 -4.01
CA HIS A 105 -1.05 -8.36 -4.59
C HIS A 105 -0.33 -9.59 -4.07
N THR A 106 0.09 -10.45 -4.99
CA THR A 106 0.76 -11.74 -4.72
C THR A 106 2.27 -11.70 -5.01
N GLY A 107 2.79 -10.57 -5.48
CA GLY A 107 4.20 -10.38 -5.78
C GLY A 107 5.01 -9.90 -4.58
N CYS A 108 6.19 -9.35 -4.86
CA CYS A 108 7.07 -8.77 -3.85
C CYS A 108 6.53 -7.42 -3.35
N TYR A 109 6.62 -7.19 -2.05
CA TYR A 109 6.26 -5.91 -1.44
C TYR A 109 7.16 -5.62 -0.25
N ASP A 110 7.38 -4.34 0.03
CA ASP A 110 8.27 -3.87 1.09
C ASP A 110 7.44 -3.31 2.24
N LEU A 111 7.54 -3.93 3.43
CA LEU A 111 6.97 -3.39 4.65
C LEU A 111 7.76 -2.17 5.12
N LEU A 112 7.05 -1.14 5.58
CA LEU A 112 7.60 0.00 6.31
C LEU A 112 7.44 -0.24 7.82
N PRO A 113 8.53 -0.45 8.57
CA PRO A 113 8.45 -0.40 10.02
C PRO A 113 8.01 1.00 10.45
N PHE A 114 6.94 1.06 11.24
CA PHE A 114 6.46 2.33 11.77
C PHE A 114 7.16 2.60 13.10
N ASN A 115 7.80 3.77 13.21
CA ASN A 115 8.44 4.21 14.45
C ASN A 115 7.87 5.58 14.84
N SER A 116 7.06 5.61 15.90
CA SER A 116 6.41 6.83 16.39
C SER A 116 7.36 7.88 16.94
N ASP A 117 8.61 7.54 17.27
CA ASP A 117 9.59 8.51 17.76
C ASP A 117 10.14 9.40 16.64
N ILE A 118 10.08 8.93 15.38
CA ILE A 118 10.65 9.63 14.22
C ILE A 118 9.66 9.79 13.06
N MET A 119 8.50 9.14 13.11
CA MET A 119 7.46 9.21 12.08
C MET A 119 6.16 9.76 12.67
N GLU A 120 5.49 10.63 11.91
CA GLU A 120 4.24 11.26 12.30
C GLU A 120 3.23 11.22 11.14
N PHE A 121 1.99 10.85 11.45
CA PHE A 121 0.87 11.11 10.55
C PHE A 121 0.41 12.54 10.73
N VAL A 122 0.57 13.34 9.68
CA VAL A 122 0.19 14.75 9.68
C VAL A 122 -1.12 14.91 8.93
N LEU A 123 -2.13 15.46 9.61
CA LEU A 123 -3.43 15.75 9.01
C LEU A 123 -3.27 16.66 7.79
N MET A 124 -3.82 16.21 6.67
CA MET A 124 -3.87 17.00 5.45
C MET A 124 -5.09 17.92 5.51
N SER A 125 -4.87 19.21 5.27
CA SER A 125 -5.95 20.18 5.11
C SER A 125 -5.92 20.79 3.72
N GLN A 126 -7.10 20.92 3.10
CA GLN A 126 -7.27 21.63 1.83
C GLN A 126 -6.37 21.15 0.67
N ARG A 127 -5.97 19.87 0.66
CA ARG A 127 -5.08 19.28 -0.38
C ARG A 127 -3.66 19.83 -0.38
N HIS A 128 -3.23 20.53 0.67
CA HIS A 128 -1.88 21.03 0.78
C HIS A 128 -1.01 20.05 1.55
N PHE A 129 0.15 19.75 0.98
CA PHE A 129 1.18 18.99 1.66
C PHE A 129 1.80 19.85 2.77
N PRO A 130 2.14 19.27 3.92
CA PRO A 130 2.65 20.03 5.05
C PRO A 130 4.00 20.67 4.71
N ALA A 131 4.05 22.00 4.75
CA ALA A 131 5.26 22.76 4.43
C ALA A 131 6.38 22.46 5.42
N GLY A 132 7.61 22.30 4.92
CA GLY A 132 8.80 22.08 5.74
C GLY A 132 8.92 20.68 6.36
N ARG A 133 7.97 19.76 6.10
CA ARG A 133 8.07 18.36 6.51
C ARG A 133 8.69 17.50 5.41
N LYS A 134 9.42 16.44 5.78
CA LYS A 134 9.92 15.45 4.83
C LYS A 134 8.90 14.32 4.68
N LEU A 135 8.29 14.23 3.51
CA LEU A 135 7.27 13.21 3.22
C LEU A 135 7.91 11.85 3.04
N VAL A 136 7.28 10.79 3.58
CA VAL A 136 7.74 9.42 3.36
C VAL A 136 7.23 8.92 2.02
N LYS A 137 8.15 8.75 1.07
CA LYS A 137 7.84 8.20 -0.25
C LYS A 137 7.46 6.73 -0.11
N GLY A 138 6.34 6.36 -0.69
CA GLY A 138 5.91 4.95 -0.79
C GLY A 138 6.07 4.37 -2.19
N GLY A 139 6.41 5.18 -3.18
CA GLY A 139 6.81 4.70 -4.50
C GLY A 139 6.55 5.73 -5.59
N TYR A 140 6.21 5.24 -6.77
CA TYR A 140 5.92 6.04 -7.95
C TYR A 140 5.03 5.24 -8.92
N ASP A 141 4.19 5.94 -9.68
CA ASP A 141 3.39 5.35 -10.76
C ASP A 141 4.22 5.20 -12.05
N GLN A 142 3.69 4.52 -13.07
CA GLN A 142 4.40 4.21 -14.32
C GLN A 142 4.91 5.45 -15.07
N ASP A 143 4.26 6.60 -14.90
CA ASP A 143 4.67 7.89 -15.47
C ASP A 143 5.73 8.63 -14.62
N GLY A 144 6.19 8.02 -13.53
CA GLY A 144 7.14 8.60 -12.58
C GLY A 144 6.49 9.49 -11.51
N THR A 145 5.16 9.66 -11.51
CA THR A 145 4.45 10.42 -10.49
C THR A 145 4.74 9.84 -9.11
N LEU A 146 5.18 10.69 -8.17
CA LEU A 146 5.46 10.26 -6.79
C LEU A 146 4.19 9.90 -6.03
N LEU A 147 4.30 8.82 -5.27
CA LEU A 147 3.28 8.31 -4.36
C LEU A 147 3.83 8.30 -2.93
N TYR A 148 3.03 8.78 -1.99
CA TYR A 148 3.38 8.87 -0.58
C TYR A 148 2.47 7.99 0.26
N HIS A 149 2.99 7.53 1.40
CA HIS A 149 2.15 6.80 2.36
C HIS A 149 1.18 7.75 3.02
N GLY A 150 -0.08 7.35 3.03
CA GLY A 150 -1.13 8.02 3.78
C GLY A 150 -1.93 7.04 4.61
N VAL A 151 -2.73 7.60 5.51
CA VAL A 151 -3.78 6.91 6.24
C VAL A 151 -5.04 7.75 6.10
N ALA A 152 -6.18 7.11 5.86
CA ALA A 152 -7.47 7.78 5.86
C ALA A 152 -8.38 7.17 6.91
N THR A 153 -9.22 7.99 7.53
CA THR A 153 -10.25 7.51 8.43
C THR A 153 -11.55 7.29 7.65
N LEU A 154 -12.04 6.06 7.64
CA LEU A 154 -13.34 5.70 7.09
C LEU A 154 -14.10 4.88 8.14
N ASN A 155 -15.32 5.28 8.48
CA ASN A 155 -16.14 4.64 9.51
C ASN A 155 -15.43 4.50 10.88
N GLY A 156 -14.63 5.51 11.25
CA GLY A 156 -13.87 5.51 12.51
C GLY A 156 -12.60 4.65 12.50
N ILE A 157 -12.26 4.05 11.36
CA ILE A 157 -11.13 3.14 11.21
C ILE A 157 -10.06 3.81 10.36
N ARG A 158 -8.81 3.73 10.83
CA ARG A 158 -7.64 4.24 10.12
C ARG A 158 -7.15 3.18 9.14
N ILE A 159 -7.05 3.54 7.86
CA ILE A 159 -6.75 2.61 6.78
C ILE A 159 -5.57 3.16 5.95
N PRO A 160 -4.47 2.42 5.84
CA PRO A 160 -3.36 2.77 4.96
C PRO A 160 -3.76 2.90 3.49
N GLY A 161 -3.11 3.84 2.82
CA GLY A 161 -3.37 4.16 1.42
C GLY A 161 -2.26 4.95 0.74
N SER A 162 -2.63 5.50 -0.42
CA SER A 162 -1.73 6.22 -1.31
C SER A 162 -2.19 7.66 -1.52
N ILE A 163 -1.25 8.60 -1.36
CA ILE A 163 -1.45 10.03 -1.61
C ILE A 163 -0.55 10.47 -2.76
N SER A 164 -1.05 11.36 -3.62
CA SER A 164 -0.27 11.98 -4.69
C SER A 164 -0.74 13.40 -4.95
N HIS A 165 0.11 14.23 -5.54
CA HIS A 165 -0.28 15.56 -6.04
C HIS A 165 -1.35 15.49 -7.15
N ARG A 166 -1.53 14.31 -7.78
CA ARG A 166 -2.47 14.14 -8.90
C ARG A 166 -3.94 14.04 -8.48
N TRP A 167 -4.23 13.75 -7.22
CA TRP A 167 -5.59 13.59 -6.73
C TRP A 167 -5.78 14.22 -5.35
N PRO A 168 -7.02 14.59 -4.99
CA PRO A 168 -7.28 15.46 -3.84
C PRO A 168 -7.38 14.77 -2.48
N GLY A 169 -6.83 13.56 -2.32
CA GLY A 169 -7.12 12.74 -1.15
C GLY A 169 -6.20 11.54 -0.99
N CYS A 170 -6.61 10.62 -0.13
CA CYS A 170 -5.95 9.34 0.10
C CYS A 170 -6.78 8.22 -0.55
N ASN A 171 -6.15 7.45 -1.45
CA ASN A 171 -6.74 6.25 -2.02
C ASN A 171 -6.50 5.08 -1.07
N ILE A 172 -7.58 4.49 -0.55
CA ILE A 172 -7.54 3.36 0.39
C ILE A 172 -8.36 2.18 -0.14
N ILE A 173 -8.08 0.98 0.39
CA ILE A 173 -8.92 -0.20 0.15
C ILE A 173 -9.66 -0.57 1.42
N TRP A 174 -10.99 -0.54 1.34
CA TRP A 174 -11.91 -0.96 2.38
C TRP A 174 -12.90 -1.96 1.81
N ASP A 175 -13.11 -3.09 2.48
CA ASP A 175 -14.00 -4.16 2.02
C ASP A 175 -13.82 -4.52 0.53
N ASN A 176 -12.55 -4.75 0.14
CA ASN A 176 -12.11 -5.02 -1.24
C ASN A 176 -12.47 -3.95 -2.28
N THR A 177 -12.95 -2.79 -1.84
CA THR A 177 -13.37 -1.67 -2.69
C THR A 177 -12.39 -0.51 -2.55
N LEU A 178 -12.11 0.16 -3.67
CA LEU A 178 -11.29 1.37 -3.67
C LEU A 178 -12.12 2.57 -3.25
N HIS A 179 -11.61 3.35 -2.29
CA HIS A 179 -12.20 4.63 -1.88
C HIS A 179 -11.17 5.76 -2.00
N LEU A 180 -11.61 6.90 -2.53
CA LEU A 180 -10.86 8.15 -2.47
C LEU A 180 -11.42 9.00 -1.33
N VAL A 181 -10.66 9.09 -0.23
CA VAL A 181 -11.06 9.84 0.95
C VAL A 181 -10.45 11.24 0.87
N CYS A 182 -11.31 12.25 0.74
CA CYS A 182 -10.93 13.66 0.50
C CYS A 182 -10.96 14.53 1.77
N SER A 183 -11.48 14.00 2.88
CA SER A 183 -11.46 14.61 4.21
C SER A 183 -10.87 13.60 5.19
N ASP A 184 -10.33 14.03 6.33
CA ASP A 184 -9.92 13.11 7.41
C ASP A 184 -8.88 12.08 6.96
N TYR A 185 -7.85 12.56 6.25
CA TYR A 185 -6.70 11.78 5.84
C TYR A 185 -5.39 12.47 6.22
N GLU A 186 -4.38 11.66 6.46
CA GLU A 186 -3.09 12.07 7.01
C GLU A 186 -1.98 11.54 6.10
N ILE A 187 -0.90 12.31 5.96
CA ILE A 187 0.30 11.90 5.23
C ILE A 187 1.41 11.57 6.21
N LEU A 188 2.18 10.52 5.93
CA LEU A 188 3.30 10.13 6.77
C LEU A 188 4.52 11.03 6.50
N CYS A 189 5.07 11.61 7.56
CA CYS A 189 6.25 12.46 7.55
C CYS A 189 7.34 11.92 8.48
N VAL A 190 8.59 12.35 8.23
CA VAL A 190 9.81 12.16 9.04
C VAL A 190 10.58 13.47 9.17
#